data_AF-A0A0W7VWP5-F1
#
_entry.id   AF-A0A0W7VWP5-F1
#
_cell.length_a   1.000
_cell.length_b   1.000
_cell.length_c   1.000
_cell.angle_alpha   90.00
_cell.angle_beta   90.00
_cell.angle_gamma   90.00
#
_symmetry.space_group_name_H-M   'P 1'
#
loop_
_entity.id
_entity.type
_entity.pdbx_description
1 polymer ?
#
loop_
_entity_poly.entity_id
_entity_poly.type
_entity_poly.pdbx_seq_one_letter_code
_entity_poly.pdbx_strand_id
1 'polypeptide(L)'
;MPNRFVPQAAWELAEKREMEQIITLYGKTYHFWQIDRGDKLPLGEPKLMTSYIADGQLDFAKVEDRDARFQSNYKLKKEARKDIPSPKILKEADTAWDTET
;
A
#
# COMPACT_ATOMS: atom_id res chain seq x y z
N MET A 1 -3.05 -9.44 6.62
CA MET A 1 -2.88 -10.06 7.95
C MET A 1 -2.57 -11.52 7.73
N PRO A 2 -1.68 -12.13 8.52
CA PRO A 2 -1.40 -13.56 8.40
C PRO A 2 -2.71 -14.34 8.59
N ASN A 3 -3.01 -15.26 7.68
CA ASN A 3 -4.16 -16.13 7.84
C ASN A 3 -3.86 -17.17 8.93
N ARG A 4 -4.65 -17.16 10.01
CA ARG A 4 -4.45 -18.06 11.17
C ARG A 4 -4.53 -19.54 10.83
N PHE A 5 -5.17 -19.90 9.72
CA PHE A 5 -5.36 -21.29 9.29
C PHE A 5 -4.33 -21.75 8.25
N VAL A 6 -3.45 -20.85 7.78
CA VAL A 6 -2.42 -21.16 6.79
C VAL A 6 -1.05 -21.14 7.49
N PRO A 7 -0.20 -22.17 7.31
CA PRO A 7 1.15 -22.14 7.84
C PRO A 7 1.90 -20.89 7.40
N GLN A 8 2.59 -20.23 8.34
CA GLN A 8 3.22 -18.92 8.09
C GLN A 8 4.14 -18.93 6.88
N ALA A 9 4.99 -19.96 6.72
CA ALA A 9 5.91 -20.05 5.60
C ALA A 9 5.20 -20.10 4.23
N ALA A 10 4.06 -20.81 4.15
CA ALA A 10 3.25 -20.87 2.93
C ALA A 10 2.59 -19.51 2.65
N TRP A 11 2.10 -18.84 3.69
CA TRP A 11 1.53 -17.49 3.59
C TRP A 11 2.57 -16.47 3.10
N GLU A 12 3.76 -16.45 3.70
CA GLU A 12 4.86 -15.54 3.32
C GLU A 12 5.28 -15.73 1.87
N LEU A 13 5.40 -16.98 1.41
CA LEU A 13 5.78 -17.29 0.03
C LEU A 13 4.73 -16.76 -0.95
N ALA A 14 3.45 -17.05 -0.72
CA ALA A 14 2.37 -16.57 -1.57
C ALA A 14 2.29 -15.03 -1.58
N GLU A 15 2.32 -14.40 -0.40
CA GLU A 15 2.28 -12.94 -0.28
C GLU A 15 3.46 -12.29 -1.02
N LYS A 16 4.67 -12.84 -0.90
CA LYS A 16 5.85 -12.31 -1.61
C LYS A 16 5.68 -12.36 -3.13
N ARG A 17 5.16 -13.47 -3.67
CA ARG A 17 4.89 -13.60 -5.12
C ARG A 17 3.87 -12.58 -5.63
N GLU A 18 2.85 -12.28 -4.83
CA GLU A 18 1.91 -11.22 -5.18
C GLU A 18 2.56 -9.83 -5.14
N MET A 19 3.48 -9.58 -4.20
CA MET A 19 4.20 -8.31 -4.14
C MET A 19 5.10 -8.08 -5.37
N GLU A 20 5.66 -9.14 -5.96
CA GLU A 20 6.44 -9.05 -7.22
C GLU A 20 5.59 -8.49 -8.38
N GLN A 21 4.28 -8.74 -8.38
CA GLN A 21 3.37 -8.18 -9.36
C GLN A 21 2.92 -6.77 -8.97
N ILE A 22 2.55 -6.58 -7.69
CA ILE A 22 2.00 -5.31 -7.18
C ILE A 22 3.01 -4.17 -7.27
N ILE A 23 4.31 -4.43 -7.08
CA ILE A 23 5.34 -3.37 -7.14
C ILE A 23 5.41 -2.67 -8.51
N THR A 24 4.92 -3.32 -9.57
CA THR A 24 4.85 -2.74 -10.92
C THR A 24 3.72 -1.73 -11.07
N LEU A 25 2.77 -1.71 -10.13
CA LEU A 25 1.67 -0.77 -10.12
C LEU A 25 2.12 0.54 -9.50
N TYR A 26 1.94 1.63 -10.24
CA TYR A 26 2.38 2.95 -9.83
C TYR A 26 1.52 3.57 -8.69
N GLY A 27 0.36 2.99 -8.37
CA GLY A 27 -0.41 3.36 -7.19
C GLY A 27 -1.37 4.54 -7.36
N LYS A 28 -1.81 4.83 -8.59
CA LYS A 28 -2.90 5.77 -8.90
C LYS A 28 -4.20 5.04 -9.16
N THR A 29 -5.30 5.54 -8.62
CA THR A 29 -6.62 4.93 -8.84
C THR A 29 -7.74 5.96 -8.69
N TYR A 30 -8.80 5.82 -9.49
CA TYR A 30 -10.00 6.63 -9.36
C TYR A 30 -11.00 5.94 -8.43
N HIS A 31 -11.31 6.58 -7.31
CA HIS A 31 -12.37 6.15 -6.41
C HIS A 31 -13.63 6.97 -6.67
N PHE A 32 -14.75 6.27 -6.85
CA PHE A 32 -16.08 6.87 -6.99
C PHE A 32 -16.84 6.86 -5.66
N TRP A 33 -16.25 6.27 -4.61
CA TRP A 33 -16.86 6.18 -3.30
C TRP A 33 -16.27 7.19 -2.33
N GLN A 34 -17.07 8.17 -1.93
CA GLN A 34 -16.77 9.06 -0.81
C GLN A 34 -17.46 8.53 0.46
N ILE A 35 -16.67 8.02 1.40
CA ILE A 35 -17.18 7.33 2.60
C ILE A 35 -17.78 8.27 3.65
N ASP A 36 -17.43 9.56 3.60
CA ASP A 36 -17.79 10.61 4.54
C ASP A 36 -19.05 11.39 4.13
N ARG A 37 -19.50 11.26 2.87
CA ARG A 37 -20.68 11.97 2.36
C ARG A 37 -22.02 11.40 2.84
N GLY A 38 -22.03 10.14 3.31
CA GLY A 38 -23.23 9.47 3.82
C GLY A 38 -24.16 8.89 2.75
N ASP A 39 -23.70 8.70 1.52
CA ASP A 39 -24.52 8.11 0.46
C ASP A 39 -24.81 6.63 0.69
N LYS A 40 -26.01 6.21 0.28
CA LYS A 40 -26.40 4.80 0.30
C LYS A 40 -25.68 3.96 -0.76
N LEU A 41 -25.24 4.57 -1.85
CA LEU A 41 -24.56 3.91 -2.97
C LEU A 41 -23.29 4.68 -3.33
N PRO A 42 -22.21 4.00 -3.75
CA PRO A 42 -20.92 4.60 -4.07
C PRO A 42 -20.93 5.26 -5.45
N LEU A 43 -21.86 6.18 -5.68
CA LEU A 43 -22.07 6.90 -6.94
C LEU A 43 -21.63 8.37 -6.79
N GLY A 44 -20.35 8.56 -6.46
CA GLY A 44 -19.70 9.87 -6.42
C GLY A 44 -19.01 10.23 -7.73
N GLU A 45 -18.59 11.48 -7.82
CA GLU A 45 -17.64 11.92 -8.84
C GLU A 45 -16.29 11.17 -8.68
N PRO A 46 -15.56 10.89 -9.78
CA PRO A 46 -14.26 10.27 -9.69
C PRO A 46 -13.28 11.17 -8.91
N LYS A 47 -12.71 10.64 -7.83
CA LYS A 47 -11.59 11.25 -7.10
C LYS A 47 -10.31 10.48 -7.38
N LEU A 48 -9.27 11.19 -7.81
CA LEU A 48 -7.93 10.62 -7.98
C LEU A 48 -7.31 10.39 -6.61
N MET A 49 -6.97 9.14 -6.32
CA MET A 49 -6.27 8.71 -5.12
C MET A 49 -4.85 8.26 -5.49
N THR A 50 -3.89 8.60 -4.64
CA THR A 50 -2.47 8.26 -4.80
C THR A 50 -1.98 7.44 -3.63
N SER A 51 -1.15 6.45 -3.92
CA SER A 51 -0.49 5.62 -2.92
C SER A 51 0.78 6.29 -2.41
N TYR A 52 1.23 5.87 -1.22
CA TYR A 52 2.57 6.18 -0.74
C TYR A 52 3.60 5.42 -1.57
N ILE A 53 4.63 6.13 -2.04
CA ILE A 53 5.70 5.63 -2.90
C ILE A 53 7.08 5.69 -2.25
N ALA A 54 7.24 6.46 -1.17
CA ALA A 54 8.52 6.66 -0.50
C ALA A 54 8.39 6.71 1.03
N ASP A 55 9.49 6.38 1.72
CA ASP A 55 9.60 6.56 3.16
C ASP A 55 9.46 8.08 3.49
N GLY A 56 8.77 8.40 4.59
CA GLY A 56 8.50 9.78 5.02
C GLY A 56 7.14 10.34 4.60
N GLN A 57 6.44 9.71 3.65
CA GLN A 57 5.08 10.11 3.26
C GLN A 57 3.98 9.60 4.21
N LEU A 58 4.33 8.64 5.07
CA LEU A 58 3.43 7.99 6.01
C LEU A 58 3.95 8.16 7.43
N ASP A 59 3.03 8.45 8.36
CA ASP A 59 3.28 8.38 9.79
C ASP A 59 3.43 6.92 10.23
N PHE A 60 4.69 6.50 10.44
CA PHE A 60 5.01 5.12 10.82
C PHE A 60 4.50 4.74 12.21
N ALA A 61 4.16 5.69 13.10
CA ALA A 61 3.54 5.36 14.37
C ALA A 61 2.19 4.64 14.18
N LYS A 62 1.43 5.02 13.14
CA LYS A 62 0.16 4.35 12.77
C LYS A 62 0.39 2.94 12.24
N VAL A 63 1.52 2.69 11.58
CA VAL A 63 1.91 1.36 11.09
C VAL A 63 2.26 0.45 12.25
N GLU A 64 3.00 0.95 13.24
CA GLU A 64 3.35 0.21 14.45
C GLU A 64 2.11 -0.13 15.29
N ASP A 65 1.18 0.82 15.46
CA ASP A 65 -0.09 0.58 16.13
C ASP A 65 -0.95 -0.48 15.41
N ARG A 66 -1.02 -0.44 14.07
CA ARG A 66 -1.67 -1.49 13.27
C ARG A 66 -1.01 -2.85 13.53
N ASP A 67 0.31 -2.91 13.51
CA ASP A 67 1.07 -4.14 13.71
C ASP A 67 0.83 -4.77 15.08
N ALA A 68 0.75 -3.94 16.13
CA ALA A 68 0.37 -4.39 17.47
C ALA A 68 -1.05 -4.98 17.50
N ARG A 69 -2.02 -4.30 16.87
CA ARG A 69 -3.43 -4.75 16.82
C ARG A 69 -3.62 -6.07 16.07
N PHE A 70 -2.88 -6.26 14.97
CA PHE A 70 -3.07 -7.41 14.08
C PHE A 70 -1.97 -8.46 14.17
N GLN A 71 -1.06 -8.33 15.15
CA GLN A 71 0.05 -9.26 15.38
C GLN A 71 0.89 -9.46 14.10
N SER A 72 1.16 -8.36 13.39
CA SER A 72 2.01 -8.33 12.20
C SER A 72 3.32 -7.58 12.47
N ASN A 73 4.30 -7.73 11.58
CA ASN A 73 5.57 -7.02 11.68
C ASN A 73 6.03 -6.57 10.29
N TYR A 74 5.85 -5.28 10.00
CA TYR A 74 6.21 -4.68 8.73
C TYR A 74 7.73 -4.65 8.51
N LYS A 75 8.55 -4.61 9.57
CA LYS A 75 10.02 -4.60 9.46
C LYS A 75 10.52 -5.92 8.89
N LEU A 76 9.98 -7.05 9.36
CA LEU A 76 10.27 -8.38 8.80
C LEU A 76 9.80 -8.49 7.33
N LYS A 77 8.60 -7.96 7.03
CA LYS A 77 8.07 -7.95 5.65
C LYS A 77 8.93 -7.08 4.71
N LYS A 78 9.39 -5.92 5.19
CA LYS A 78 10.28 -5.02 4.44
C LYS A 78 11.59 -5.73 4.13
N GLU A 79 12.19 -6.40 5.11
CA GLU A 79 13.42 -7.19 4.92
C GLU A 79 13.23 -8.30 3.87
N ALA A 80 12.15 -9.08 3.98
CA ALA A 80 11.88 -10.22 3.11
C ALA A 80 11.62 -9.85 1.63
N ARG A 81 11.37 -8.56 1.33
CA ARG A 81 11.03 -8.04 0.01
C ARG A 81 12.12 -7.18 -0.62
N LYS A 82 13.27 -6.99 0.04
CA LYS A 82 14.36 -6.13 -0.46
C LYS A 82 14.91 -6.57 -1.82
N ASP A 83 14.75 -7.84 -2.16
CA ASP A 83 15.19 -8.44 -3.41
C ASP A 83 14.21 -8.25 -4.57
N ILE A 84 13.02 -7.71 -4.33
CA ILE A 84 12.04 -7.39 -5.38
C ILE A 84 12.48 -6.09 -6.07
N PRO A 85 12.73 -6.09 -7.40
CA PRO A 85 13.14 -4.88 -8.11
C PRO A 85 11.97 -3.90 -8.24
N SER A 86 12.21 -2.64 -7.87
CA SER A 86 11.26 -1.55 -8.10
C SER A 86 11.34 -1.02 -9.54
N PRO A 87 10.20 -0.71 -10.19
CA PRO A 87 10.21 -0.07 -11.50
C PRO A 87 10.78 1.36 -11.41
N LYS A 88 11.33 1.85 -12.53
CA LYS A 88 11.73 3.25 -12.65
C LYS A 88 10.47 4.11 -12.75
N ILE A 89 10.26 4.95 -11.75
CA ILE A 89 9.16 5.93 -11.75
C ILE A 89 9.54 7.12 -12.65
N LEU A 90 8.59 7.57 -13.46
CA LEU A 90 8.75 8.77 -14.29
C LEU A 90 8.51 10.02 -13.44
N LYS A 91 9.30 11.07 -13.63
CA LYS A 91 9.23 12.29 -12.82
C LYS A 91 7.83 12.92 -12.86
N GLU A 92 7.20 12.90 -14.02
CA GLU A 92 5.88 13.49 -14.25
C GLU A 92 4.74 12.66 -13.64
N ALA A 93 5.03 11.44 -13.20
CA ALA A 93 4.04 10.60 -12.56
C ALA A 93 3.78 11.07 -11.11
N ASP A 94 4.79 11.56 -10.40
CA ASP A 94 4.78 11.77 -8.93
C ASP A 94 4.24 13.11 -8.44
N THR A 95 3.51 13.86 -9.27
CA THR A 95 3.07 15.23 -8.96
C THR A 95 2.28 15.41 -7.66
N ALA A 96 1.67 14.35 -7.13
CA ALA A 96 0.97 14.39 -5.84
C ALA A 96 1.92 14.50 -4.62
N TRP A 97 3.21 14.24 -4.81
CA TRP A 97 4.24 14.22 -3.77
C TRP A 97 5.36 15.23 -4.02
N ASP A 98 5.26 16.03 -5.10
CA ASP A 98 6.20 17.11 -5.36
C ASP A 98 6.10 18.16 -4.24
N THR A 99 7.25 18.55 -3.69
CA THR A 99 7.35 19.52 -2.60
C THR A 99 7.64 20.94 -3.08
N GLU A 100 7.79 21.14 -4.40
CA GLU A 100 7.94 22.45 -5.03
C GLU A 100 6.56 22.93 -5.51
N THR A 101 5.98 23.88 -4.77
CA THR A 101 5.00 24.85 -5.26
C THR A 101 5.48 26.24 -4.92
#